data_AF-A0ABD5SF54-F1
#
_entry.id   AF-A0ABD5SF54-F1
#
_cell.length_a   1.000
_cell.length_b   1.000
_cell.length_c   1.000
_cell.angle_alpha   90.00
_cell.angle_beta   90.00
_cell.angle_gamma   90.00
#
_symmetry.space_group_name_H-M   'P 1'
#
loop_
_entity.id
_entity.type
_entity.pdbx_description
1 polymer ?
#
loop_
_entity_poly.entity_id
_entity_poly.type
_entity_poly.pdbx_seq_one_letter_code
_entity_poly.pdbx_strand_id
1 'polypeptide(L)'
;MSTSQHPVALQMERIVGGDARLLALVMMLPLVDGVFPALILAGALDEPLGAIQVGLLIFGGSATVAVILAEMDGTPREQATVVLLVGIPLILLAAVQAALAPAIESVLDIVIFERFAALVIAAIAAKTASATIGDYLPNPIVVIGLGLVASIDPAGATFVVMTDPVLVVHATLAAAVGVAFALLIALTGPYLREYMDIDRFRFGSAVALGLLPLSLLGMAFGQAPL
;
A
#
# COMPACT_ATOMS: atom_id res chain seq x y z
N MET A 1 -3.23 -44.23 -16.66
CA MET A 1 -3.05 -44.15 -15.19
C MET A 1 -4.03 -43.11 -14.69
N SER A 2 -4.97 -43.50 -13.84
CA SER A 2 -6.04 -42.66 -13.30
C SER A 2 -5.49 -41.84 -12.14
N THR A 3 -5.07 -40.61 -12.39
CA THR A 3 -4.84 -39.64 -11.31
C THR A 3 -6.18 -39.05 -10.90
N SER A 4 -6.75 -39.60 -9.84
CA SER A 4 -7.87 -39.02 -9.10
C SER A 4 -7.49 -37.61 -8.64
N GLN A 5 -7.83 -36.59 -9.43
CA GLN A 5 -7.69 -35.20 -9.02
C GLN A 5 -8.74 -34.95 -7.94
N HIS A 6 -8.31 -34.98 -6.68
CA HIS A 6 -9.15 -34.70 -5.54
C HIS A 6 -9.67 -33.26 -5.68
N PRO A 7 -10.99 -32.99 -5.58
CA PRO A 7 -11.55 -31.64 -5.72
C PRO A 7 -10.86 -30.59 -4.82
N VAL A 8 -10.41 -31.04 -3.64
CA VAL A 8 -9.68 -30.23 -2.65
C VAL A 8 -8.29 -29.82 -3.14
N ALA A 9 -7.59 -30.66 -3.90
CA ALA A 9 -6.26 -30.34 -4.43
C ALA A 9 -6.32 -29.27 -5.53
N LEU A 10 -7.32 -29.35 -6.42
CA LEU A 10 -7.58 -28.30 -7.43
C LEU A 10 -8.01 -26.97 -6.78
N GLN A 11 -8.72 -27.02 -5.67
CA GLN A 11 -9.13 -25.81 -4.93
C GLN A 11 -7.93 -25.16 -4.22
N MET A 12 -7.02 -25.94 -3.64
CA MET A 12 -5.76 -25.43 -3.08
C MET A 12 -4.82 -24.88 -4.15
N GLU A 13 -4.72 -25.50 -5.32
CA GLU A 13 -3.87 -25.02 -6.42
C GLU A 13 -4.35 -23.66 -6.96
N ARG A 14 -5.67 -23.43 -7.03
CA ARG A 14 -6.24 -22.11 -7.37
C ARG A 14 -6.06 -21.08 -6.25
N ILE A 15 -6.25 -21.48 -4.99
CA ILE A 15 -6.06 -20.60 -3.82
C ILE A 15 -4.60 -20.18 -3.64
N VAL A 16 -3.63 -21.02 -4.03
CA VAL A 16 -2.20 -20.78 -3.78
C VAL A 16 -1.43 -20.35 -5.04
N GLY A 17 -1.92 -20.62 -6.25
CA GLY A 17 -1.09 -20.54 -7.46
C GLY A 17 -1.09 -19.21 -8.21
N GLY A 18 -2.25 -18.56 -8.38
CA GLY A 18 -2.42 -17.41 -9.29
C GLY A 18 -2.97 -16.18 -8.58
N ASP A 19 -4.25 -16.23 -8.25
CA ASP A 19 -5.04 -15.12 -7.68
C ASP A 19 -4.41 -14.56 -6.40
N ALA A 20 -4.10 -15.43 -5.45
CA ALA A 20 -3.45 -15.04 -4.20
C ALA A 20 -2.05 -14.47 -4.44
N ARG A 21 -1.32 -14.95 -5.45
CA ARG A 21 0.02 -14.46 -5.78
C ARG A 21 -0.04 -13.06 -6.38
N LEU A 22 -0.95 -12.81 -7.31
CA LEU A 22 -1.15 -11.47 -7.89
C LEU A 22 -1.62 -10.48 -6.83
N LEU A 23 -2.58 -10.89 -5.99
CA LEU A 23 -3.06 -10.05 -4.89
C LEU A 23 -1.96 -9.79 -3.87
N ALA A 24 -1.20 -10.82 -3.48
CA ALA A 24 -0.05 -10.69 -2.60
C ALA A 24 1.01 -9.75 -3.16
N LEU A 25 1.34 -9.88 -4.44
CA LEU A 25 2.30 -9.00 -5.09
C LEU A 25 1.83 -7.56 -4.97
N VAL A 26 0.59 -7.25 -5.33
CA VAL A 26 0.09 -5.88 -5.29
C VAL A 26 -0.02 -5.34 -3.87
N MET A 27 -0.62 -6.09 -2.96
CA MET A 27 -0.91 -5.59 -1.61
C MET A 27 0.33 -5.58 -0.70
N MET A 28 1.29 -6.48 -0.90
CA MET A 28 2.52 -6.50 -0.10
C MET A 28 3.67 -5.69 -0.72
N LEU A 29 3.59 -5.30 -2.00
CA LEU A 29 4.62 -4.48 -2.65
C LEU A 29 5.01 -3.26 -1.82
N PRO A 30 4.07 -2.47 -1.25
CA PRO A 30 4.42 -1.29 -0.45
C PRO A 30 5.27 -1.58 0.80
N LEU A 31 5.18 -2.80 1.35
CA LEU A 31 6.01 -3.21 2.49
C LEU A 31 7.43 -3.55 2.03
N VAL A 32 7.58 -4.09 0.82
CA VAL A 32 8.85 -4.59 0.28
C VAL A 32 9.64 -3.51 -0.46
N ASP A 33 8.95 -2.64 -1.19
CA ASP A 33 9.55 -1.55 -1.97
C ASP A 33 9.98 -0.35 -1.11
N GLY A 34 9.63 -0.36 0.18
CA GLY A 34 9.97 0.68 1.16
C GLY A 34 9.02 1.86 1.19
N VAL A 35 7.95 1.88 0.38
CA VAL A 35 6.96 2.96 0.35
C VAL A 35 6.24 3.09 1.69
N PHE A 36 5.81 1.98 2.29
CA PHE A 36 5.11 2.02 3.57
C PHE A 36 6.02 2.47 4.73
N PRO A 37 7.22 1.90 4.95
CA PRO A 37 8.19 2.47 5.89
C PRO A 37 8.46 3.96 5.65
N ALA A 38 8.55 4.39 4.39
CA ALA A 38 8.77 5.79 4.07
C ALA A 38 7.60 6.68 4.51
N LEU A 39 6.36 6.22 4.34
CA LEU A 39 5.16 6.92 4.81
C LEU A 39 5.07 6.99 6.33
N ILE A 40 5.49 5.93 7.05
CA ILE A 40 5.57 5.94 8.51
C ILE A 40 6.53 7.04 8.96
N LEU A 41 7.75 7.06 8.41
CA LEU A 41 8.79 8.02 8.78
C LEU A 41 8.47 9.45 8.35
N ALA A 42 7.68 9.62 7.29
CA ALA A 42 7.24 10.92 6.82
C ALA A 42 6.02 11.49 7.58
N GLY A 43 5.60 10.84 8.68
CA GLY A 43 4.48 11.30 9.50
C GLY A 43 3.10 11.09 8.87
N ALA A 44 2.97 10.32 7.79
CA ALA A 44 1.69 10.10 7.11
C ALA A 44 0.66 9.35 7.98
N LEU A 45 1.12 8.74 9.07
CA LEU A 45 0.32 7.94 9.99
C LEU A 45 0.23 8.55 11.39
N ASP A 46 0.64 9.80 11.59
CA ASP A 46 0.57 10.46 12.89
C ASP A 46 -0.88 10.63 13.36
N GLU A 47 -1.81 10.77 12.41
CA GLU A 47 -3.23 10.89 12.66
C GLU A 47 -4.02 9.65 12.17
N PRO A 48 -5.12 9.27 12.85
CA PRO A 48 -5.97 8.16 12.45
C PRO A 48 -6.54 8.31 11.02
N LEU A 49 -6.86 9.54 10.61
CA LEU A 49 -7.36 9.82 9.26
C LEU A 49 -6.28 9.58 8.20
N GLY A 50 -5.03 9.95 8.49
CA GLY A 50 -3.88 9.64 7.64
C GLY A 50 -3.72 8.14 7.43
N ALA A 51 -3.83 7.36 8.51
CA ALA A 51 -3.82 5.90 8.44
C ALA A 51 -4.95 5.31 7.58
N ILE A 52 -6.17 5.84 7.67
CA ILE A 52 -7.28 5.40 6.79
C ILE A 52 -6.96 5.71 5.33
N GLN A 53 -6.48 6.93 5.04
CA GLN A 53 -6.17 7.36 3.68
C GLN A 53 -5.03 6.55 3.07
N VAL A 54 -3.94 6.34 3.83
CA VAL A 54 -2.83 5.47 3.43
C VAL A 54 -3.32 4.03 3.20
N GLY A 55 -4.14 3.51 4.11
CA GLY A 55 -4.72 2.17 3.98
C GLY A 55 -5.50 1.97 2.69
N LEU A 56 -6.38 2.92 2.35
CA LEU A 56 -7.20 2.88 1.14
C LEU A 56 -6.38 3.08 -0.14
N LEU A 57 -5.37 3.96 -0.12
CA LEU A 57 -4.63 4.33 -1.32
C LEU A 57 -3.46 3.41 -1.63
N ILE A 58 -2.76 2.93 -0.59
CA ILE A 58 -1.52 2.17 -0.72
C ILE A 58 -1.80 0.66 -0.72
N PHE A 59 -2.58 0.16 0.24
CA PHE A 59 -2.88 -1.27 0.34
C PHE A 59 -4.18 -1.66 -0.38
N GLY A 60 -5.22 -0.84 -0.25
CA GLY A 60 -6.53 -1.02 -0.90
C GLY A 60 -6.65 -0.39 -2.29
N GLY A 61 -5.56 0.12 -2.86
CA GLY A 61 -5.58 0.98 -4.04
C GLY A 61 -6.12 0.34 -5.32
N SER A 62 -6.06 1.09 -6.41
CA SER A 62 -6.58 0.70 -7.74
C SER A 62 -6.05 -0.63 -8.25
N ALA A 63 -4.78 -0.94 -7.98
CA ALA A 63 -4.19 -2.22 -8.35
C ALA A 63 -4.85 -3.40 -7.62
N THR A 64 -5.14 -3.25 -6.32
CA THR A 64 -5.83 -4.27 -5.52
C THR A 64 -7.23 -4.52 -6.04
N VAL A 65 -7.96 -3.44 -6.34
CA VAL A 65 -9.31 -3.52 -6.93
C VAL A 65 -9.27 -4.19 -8.31
N ALA A 66 -8.30 -3.81 -9.16
CA ALA A 66 -8.14 -4.38 -10.48
C ALA A 66 -7.88 -5.89 -10.40
N VAL A 67 -6.98 -6.34 -9.51
CA VAL A 67 -6.72 -7.77 -9.32
C VAL A 67 -7.98 -8.50 -8.86
N ILE A 68 -8.70 -7.99 -7.86
CA ILE A 68 -9.89 -8.66 -7.31
C ILE A 68 -11.01 -8.78 -8.36
N LEU A 69 -11.21 -7.74 -9.18
CA LEU A 69 -12.33 -7.71 -10.10
C LEU A 69 -12.01 -8.29 -11.48
N ALA A 70 -10.79 -8.14 -11.97
CA ALA A 70 -10.39 -8.58 -13.31
C ALA A 70 -9.68 -9.93 -13.33
N GLU A 71 -8.87 -10.24 -12.31
CA GLU A 71 -8.00 -11.42 -12.31
C GLU A 71 -8.51 -12.55 -11.41
N MET A 72 -9.23 -12.23 -10.33
CA MET A 72 -9.69 -13.26 -9.39
C MET A 72 -10.96 -13.94 -9.88
N ASP A 73 -10.94 -15.27 -9.86
CA ASP A 73 -12.08 -16.11 -10.21
C ASP A 73 -12.80 -16.67 -8.97
N GLY A 74 -13.96 -17.29 -9.18
CA GLY A 74 -14.70 -18.00 -8.14
C GLY A 74 -15.77 -17.16 -7.43
N THR A 75 -16.29 -17.71 -6.34
CA THR A 75 -17.37 -17.11 -5.55
C THR A 75 -16.85 -16.01 -4.62
N PRO A 76 -17.68 -15.04 -4.20
CA PRO A 76 -17.27 -13.98 -3.27
C PRO A 76 -16.64 -14.50 -1.96
N ARG A 77 -17.05 -15.69 -1.50
CA ARG A 77 -16.46 -16.34 -0.32
C ARG A 77 -15.07 -16.91 -0.57
N GLU A 78 -14.82 -17.46 -1.76
CA GLU A 78 -13.50 -17.94 -2.14
C GLU A 78 -12.53 -16.77 -2.30
N GLN A 79 -12.98 -15.69 -2.95
CA GLN A 79 -12.19 -14.46 -3.07
C GLN A 79 -11.89 -13.83 -1.70
N ALA A 80 -12.88 -13.73 -0.82
CA ALA A 80 -12.66 -13.23 0.55
C ALA A 80 -11.65 -14.09 1.32
N THR A 81 -11.65 -15.41 1.10
CA THR A 81 -10.67 -16.32 1.70
C THR A 81 -9.25 -16.00 1.23
N VAL A 82 -9.07 -15.76 -0.07
CA VAL A 82 -7.79 -15.33 -0.65
C VAL A 82 -7.34 -13.98 -0.08
N VAL A 83 -8.26 -13.01 0.02
CA VAL A 83 -7.97 -11.70 0.62
C VAL A 83 -7.52 -11.84 2.07
N LEU A 84 -8.17 -12.69 2.89
CA LEU A 84 -7.74 -12.92 4.27
C LEU A 84 -6.39 -13.63 4.34
N LEU A 85 -6.13 -14.59 3.45
CA LEU A 85 -4.86 -15.32 3.39
C LEU A 85 -3.69 -14.36 3.15
N VAL A 86 -3.86 -13.37 2.28
CA VAL A 86 -2.86 -12.32 2.00
C VAL A 86 -2.86 -11.22 3.07
N GLY A 87 -4.05 -10.79 3.48
CA GLY A 87 -4.26 -9.63 4.33
C GLY A 87 -3.81 -9.83 5.78
N ILE A 88 -3.99 -11.02 6.35
CA ILE A 88 -3.54 -11.30 7.72
C ILE A 88 -2.01 -11.17 7.85
N PRO A 89 -1.18 -11.83 7.02
CA PRO A 89 0.26 -11.60 7.00
C PRO A 89 0.64 -10.14 6.77
N LEU A 90 -0.05 -9.44 5.86
CA LEU A 90 0.18 -8.02 5.57
C LEU A 90 0.02 -7.16 6.83
N ILE A 91 -1.08 -7.33 7.57
CA ILE A 91 -1.33 -6.59 8.81
C ILE A 91 -0.23 -6.85 9.85
N LEU A 92 0.18 -8.12 10.00
CA LEU A 92 1.25 -8.48 10.93
C LEU A 92 2.59 -7.86 10.53
N LEU A 93 2.94 -7.92 9.24
CA LEU A 93 4.17 -7.33 8.72
C LEU A 93 4.18 -5.80 8.85
N ALA A 94 3.05 -5.14 8.60
CA ALA A 94 2.91 -3.70 8.78
C ALA A 94 3.14 -3.28 10.25
N ALA A 95 2.58 -4.03 11.20
CA ALA A 95 2.80 -3.80 12.63
C ALA A 95 4.28 -3.98 13.02
N VAL A 96 4.93 -5.02 12.49
CA VAL A 96 6.36 -5.27 12.71
C VAL A 96 7.21 -4.15 12.12
N GLN A 97 6.93 -3.69 10.91
CA GLN A 97 7.66 -2.58 10.28
C GLN A 97 7.51 -1.28 11.06
N ALA A 98 6.30 -0.98 11.55
CA ALA A 98 6.08 0.20 12.39
C ALA A 98 6.83 0.12 13.72
N ALA A 99 6.87 -1.05 14.36
CA ALA A 99 7.64 -1.25 15.59
C ALA A 99 9.16 -1.05 15.38
N LEU A 100 9.64 -1.30 14.16
CA LEU A 100 11.03 -1.12 13.74
C LEU A 100 11.32 0.26 13.13
N ALA A 101 10.31 1.13 12.96
CA ALA A 101 10.50 2.43 12.32
C ALA A 101 11.56 3.30 13.01
N PRO A 102 11.64 3.39 14.37
CA PRO A 102 12.66 4.20 15.03
C PRO A 102 14.09 3.69 14.83
N ALA A 103 14.28 2.39 14.62
CA ALA A 103 15.59 1.85 14.27
C ALA A 103 16.03 2.34 12.89
N ILE A 104 15.09 2.49 11.95
CA ILE A 104 15.32 3.05 10.61
C ILE A 104 15.55 4.57 10.72
N GLU A 105 14.75 5.26 11.54
CA GLU A 105 14.87 6.70 11.80
C GLU A 105 16.27 7.09 12.33
N SER A 106 16.85 6.26 13.21
CA SER A 106 18.14 6.54 13.85
C SER A 106 19.33 6.71 12.89
N VAL A 107 19.19 6.23 11.65
CA VAL A 107 20.24 6.29 10.62
C VAL A 107 19.90 7.23 9.47
N LEU A 108 18.82 8.02 9.57
CA LEU A 108 18.35 8.88 8.50
C LEU A 108 18.11 10.34 8.95
N ASP A 109 18.52 11.29 8.11
CA ASP A 109 18.03 12.67 8.16
C ASP A 109 16.59 12.71 7.65
N ILE A 110 15.65 12.86 8.60
CA ILE A 110 14.21 12.80 8.35
C ILE A 110 13.72 13.91 7.44
N VAL A 111 14.30 15.11 7.52
CA VAL A 111 13.89 16.24 6.67
C VAL A 111 14.24 15.97 5.20
N ILE A 112 15.43 15.41 4.95
CA ILE A 112 15.81 15.01 3.59
C ILE A 112 14.92 13.87 3.13
N PHE A 113 14.75 12.85 3.97
CA PHE A 113 13.98 11.65 3.66
C PHE A 113 12.50 11.95 3.33
N GLU A 114 11.83 12.80 4.11
CA GLU A 114 10.47 13.28 3.89
C GLU A 114 10.27 13.89 2.49
N ARG A 115 11.23 14.70 2.05
CA ARG A 115 11.17 15.33 0.72
C ARG A 115 11.24 14.29 -0.40
N PHE A 116 12.08 13.28 -0.24
CA PHE A 116 12.14 12.17 -1.18
C PHE A 116 10.88 11.31 -1.13
N ALA A 117 10.31 11.06 0.06
CA ALA A 117 9.04 10.35 0.21
C ALA A 117 7.89 11.09 -0.50
N ALA A 118 7.80 12.41 -0.34
CA ALA A 118 6.82 13.24 -1.06
C ALA A 118 6.98 13.13 -2.58
N LEU A 119 8.23 13.16 -3.09
CA LEU A 119 8.53 12.97 -4.51
C LEU A 119 8.14 11.56 -5.00
N VAL A 120 8.39 10.52 -4.21
CA VAL A 120 8.02 9.13 -4.53
C VAL A 120 6.51 9.00 -4.68
N ILE A 121 5.75 9.50 -3.71
CA ILE A 121 4.28 9.41 -3.73
C ILE A 121 3.73 10.22 -4.92
N ALA A 122 4.27 11.41 -5.18
CA ALA A 122 3.90 12.21 -6.35
C ALA A 122 4.21 11.47 -7.68
N ALA A 123 5.35 10.79 -7.76
CA ALA A 123 5.75 10.03 -8.94
C ALA A 123 4.83 8.80 -9.16
N ILE A 124 4.47 8.08 -8.09
CA ILE A 124 3.53 6.95 -8.16
C ILE A 124 2.14 7.43 -8.60
N ALA A 125 1.65 8.53 -8.00
CA ALA A 125 0.38 9.13 -8.38
C ALA A 125 0.36 9.52 -9.87
N ALA A 126 1.40 10.20 -10.34
CA ALA A 126 1.50 10.62 -11.74
C ALA A 126 1.59 9.43 -12.72
N LYS A 127 2.38 8.40 -12.41
CA LYS A 127 2.46 7.14 -13.19
C LYS A 127 1.12 6.41 -13.23
N THR A 128 0.36 6.45 -12.13
CA THR A 128 -0.97 5.83 -12.05
C THR A 128 -2.01 6.61 -12.85
N ALA A 129 -1.91 7.95 -12.88
CA ALA A 129 -2.83 8.83 -13.60
C ALA A 129 -2.59 8.82 -15.13
N SER A 130 -1.35 8.72 -15.58
CA SER A 130 -1.00 8.79 -17.00
C SER A 130 0.23 7.96 -17.33
N ALA A 131 0.07 7.00 -18.24
CA ALA A 131 1.17 6.22 -18.79
C ALA A 131 2.22 7.12 -19.48
N THR A 132 1.77 8.14 -20.24
CA THR A 132 2.65 9.09 -20.93
C THR A 132 3.53 9.88 -19.97
N ILE A 133 2.97 10.35 -18.85
CA ILE A 133 3.76 11.06 -17.83
C ILE A 133 4.69 10.07 -17.12
N GLY A 134 4.23 8.82 -16.94
CA GLY A 134 5.00 7.76 -16.32
C GLY A 134 6.31 7.45 -17.03
N ASP A 135 6.41 7.63 -18.34
CA ASP A 135 7.63 7.40 -19.11
C ASP A 135 8.73 8.44 -18.84
N TYR A 136 8.36 9.66 -18.44
CA TYR A 136 9.32 10.74 -18.14
C TYR A 136 9.78 10.76 -16.69
N LEU A 137 9.03 10.12 -15.78
CA LEU A 137 9.32 10.14 -14.35
C LEU A 137 10.29 9.03 -13.95
N PRO A 138 11.27 9.32 -13.08
CA PRO A 138 12.17 8.30 -12.54
C PRO A 138 11.38 7.19 -11.84
N ASN A 139 11.93 5.97 -11.86
CA ASN A 139 11.32 4.86 -11.16
C ASN A 139 11.27 5.17 -9.64
N PRO A 140 10.13 4.98 -8.96
CA PRO A 140 10.00 5.22 -7.52
C PRO A 140 11.13 4.59 -6.70
N ILE A 141 11.57 3.38 -7.05
CA ILE A 141 12.66 2.67 -6.37
C ILE A 141 13.99 3.44 -6.47
N VAL A 142 14.25 4.08 -7.61
CA VAL A 142 15.46 4.92 -7.79
C VAL A 142 15.37 6.16 -6.91
N VAL A 143 14.20 6.79 -6.82
CA VAL A 143 13.99 7.96 -5.96
C VAL A 143 14.14 7.59 -4.48
N ILE A 144 13.60 6.44 -4.06
CA ILE A 144 13.78 5.89 -2.70
C ILE A 144 15.26 5.62 -2.43
N GLY A 145 15.97 4.96 -3.36
CA GLY A 145 17.40 4.67 -3.20
C GLY A 145 18.26 5.93 -3.11
N LEU A 146 17.99 6.93 -3.95
CA LEU A 146 18.66 8.24 -3.87
C LEU A 146 18.32 8.96 -2.56
N GLY A 147 17.07 8.89 -2.11
CA GLY A 147 16.64 9.45 -0.84
C GLY A 147 17.38 8.82 0.33
N LEU A 148 17.46 7.50 0.38
CA LEU A 148 18.18 6.74 1.40
C LEU A 148 19.67 7.08 1.41
N VAL A 149 20.31 7.14 0.23
CA VAL A 149 21.74 7.51 0.12
C VAL A 149 21.97 8.97 0.54
N ALA A 150 21.05 9.88 0.21
CA ALA A 150 21.15 11.28 0.56
C ALA A 150 20.87 11.55 2.05
N SER A 151 20.02 10.74 2.68
CA SER A 151 19.62 10.91 4.07
C SER A 151 20.45 10.09 5.05
N ILE A 152 21.28 9.14 4.61
CA ILE A 152 22.00 8.25 5.54
C ILE A 152 22.99 9.02 6.43
N ASP A 153 22.80 8.92 7.75
CA ASP A 153 23.74 9.38 8.76
C ASP A 153 24.22 8.17 9.60
N PRO A 154 25.30 7.49 9.17
CA PRO A 154 25.79 6.30 9.85
C PRO A 154 26.37 6.58 11.25
N ALA A 155 26.61 7.84 11.62
CA ALA A 155 27.12 8.20 12.94
C ALA A 155 26.05 8.11 14.06
N GLY A 156 24.76 8.08 13.70
CA GLY A 156 23.62 8.02 14.63
C GLY A 156 23.03 6.62 14.89
N ALA A 157 23.57 5.57 14.25
CA ALA A 157 22.97 4.25 14.21
C ALA A 157 22.72 3.64 15.60
N THR A 158 21.46 3.50 15.98
CA THR A 158 21.05 2.87 17.24
C THR A 158 19.87 1.92 17.01
N PHE A 159 19.97 0.70 17.54
CA PHE A 159 18.86 -0.24 17.47
C PHE A 159 17.85 0.07 18.57
N VAL A 160 16.85 0.89 18.23
CA VAL A 160 15.78 1.28 19.14
C VAL A 160 14.46 0.75 18.59
N VAL A 161 13.75 -0.02 19.41
CA VAL A 161 12.38 -0.46 19.11
C VAL A 161 11.42 0.62 19.59
N MET A 162 10.37 0.86 18.82
CA MET A 162 9.39 1.90 19.11
C MET A 162 8.75 1.73 20.49
N THR A 163 8.79 2.81 21.28
CA THR A 163 8.16 2.88 22.61
C THR A 163 6.77 3.54 22.57
N ASP A 164 6.43 4.24 21.49
CA ASP A 164 5.11 4.83 21.29
C ASP A 164 4.16 3.84 20.60
N PRO A 165 3.19 3.25 21.32
CA PRO A 165 2.24 2.29 20.76
C PRO A 165 1.27 2.92 19.75
N VAL A 166 1.12 4.25 19.72
CA VAL A 166 0.12 4.92 18.87
C VAL A 166 0.45 4.75 17.38
N LEU A 167 1.71 4.95 16.97
CA LEU A 167 2.08 4.80 15.56
C LEU A 167 1.96 3.36 15.07
N VAL A 168 2.29 2.38 15.93
CA VAL A 168 2.11 0.95 15.62
C VAL A 168 0.61 0.65 15.42
N VAL A 169 -0.25 1.22 16.26
CA VAL A 169 -1.71 1.11 16.09
C VAL A 169 -2.17 1.75 14.78
N HIS A 170 -1.69 2.93 14.43
CA HIS A 170 -2.04 3.61 13.18
C HIS A 170 -1.54 2.85 11.94
N ALA A 171 -0.32 2.31 11.97
CA ALA A 171 0.21 1.47 10.91
C ALA A 171 -0.57 0.16 10.73
N THR A 172 -0.93 -0.47 11.85
CA THR A 172 -1.80 -1.65 11.85
C THR A 172 -3.18 -1.30 11.32
N LEU A 173 -3.72 -0.13 11.68
CA LEU A 173 -4.99 0.39 11.20
C LEU A 173 -4.96 0.64 9.70
N ALA A 174 -3.91 1.23 9.16
CA ALA A 174 -3.75 1.44 7.72
C ALA A 174 -3.80 0.12 6.95
N ALA A 175 -3.03 -0.88 7.40
CA ALA A 175 -3.06 -2.22 6.82
C ALA A 175 -4.45 -2.86 6.94
N ALA A 176 -5.07 -2.77 8.12
CA ALA A 176 -6.40 -3.34 8.36
C ALA A 176 -7.48 -2.68 7.50
N VAL A 177 -7.41 -1.36 7.28
CA VAL A 177 -8.31 -0.61 6.39
C VAL A 177 -8.15 -1.09 4.94
N GLY A 178 -6.91 -1.23 4.47
CA GLY A 178 -6.65 -1.74 3.12
C GLY A 178 -7.20 -3.16 2.91
N VAL A 179 -7.00 -4.04 3.89
CA VAL A 179 -7.53 -5.42 3.86
C VAL A 179 -9.07 -5.43 3.97
N ALA A 180 -9.65 -4.63 4.85
CA ALA A 180 -11.11 -4.52 4.99
C ALA A 180 -11.75 -4.00 3.70
N PHE A 181 -11.11 -3.02 3.05
CA PHE A 181 -11.55 -2.54 1.75
C PHE A 181 -11.44 -3.62 0.68
N ALA A 182 -10.32 -4.33 0.59
CA ALA A 182 -10.17 -5.47 -0.33
C ALA A 182 -11.24 -6.55 -0.09
N LEU A 183 -11.58 -6.84 1.17
CA LEU A 183 -12.66 -7.77 1.51
C LEU A 183 -14.01 -7.27 1.05
N LEU A 184 -14.30 -5.98 1.25
CA LEU A 184 -15.53 -5.36 0.77
C LEU A 184 -15.65 -5.53 -0.75
N ILE A 185 -14.58 -5.26 -1.50
CA ILE A 185 -14.55 -5.39 -2.96
C ILE A 185 -14.75 -6.85 -3.38
N ALA A 186 -14.08 -7.81 -2.73
CA ALA A 186 -14.26 -9.24 -3.02
C ALA A 186 -15.69 -9.72 -2.75
N LEU A 187 -16.29 -9.30 -1.63
CA LEU A 187 -17.66 -9.68 -1.26
C LEU A 187 -18.72 -9.05 -2.18
N THR A 188 -18.46 -7.82 -2.64
CA THR A 188 -19.37 -7.09 -3.54
C THR A 188 -19.00 -7.21 -5.02
N GLY A 189 -17.99 -8.03 -5.34
CA GLY A 189 -17.42 -8.18 -6.67
C GLY A 189 -18.43 -8.43 -7.80
N PRO A 190 -19.44 -9.31 -7.64
CA PRO A 190 -20.45 -9.55 -8.66
C PRO A 190 -21.24 -8.28 -9.06
N TYR A 191 -21.51 -7.41 -8.10
CA TYR A 191 -22.16 -6.13 -8.36
C TYR A 191 -21.17 -5.13 -8.94
N LEU A 192 -19.98 -5.01 -8.36
CA LEU A 192 -18.99 -4.03 -8.81
C LEU A 192 -18.51 -4.26 -10.25
N ARG A 193 -18.42 -5.52 -10.70
CA ARG A 193 -18.06 -5.84 -12.10
C ARG A 193 -19.06 -5.31 -13.13
N GLU A 194 -20.32 -5.11 -12.75
CA GLU A 194 -21.37 -4.60 -13.63
C GLU A 194 -21.42 -3.07 -13.66
N TYR A 195 -21.16 -2.41 -12.53
CA TYR A 195 -21.36 -0.96 -12.38
C TYR A 195 -20.08 -0.13 -12.34
N MET A 196 -18.91 -0.75 -12.14
CA MET A 196 -17.67 -0.01 -11.94
C MET A 196 -16.78 -0.01 -13.18
N ASP A 197 -16.44 1.20 -13.62
CA ASP A 197 -15.38 1.44 -14.59
C ASP A 197 -14.02 1.46 -13.85
N ILE A 198 -13.21 0.43 -14.07
CA ILE A 198 -11.91 0.23 -13.42
C ILE A 198 -10.91 1.34 -13.81
N ASP A 199 -10.94 1.80 -15.06
CA ASP A 199 -10.04 2.86 -15.51
C ASP A 199 -10.37 4.19 -14.83
N ARG A 200 -11.67 4.47 -14.66
CA ARG A 200 -12.12 5.67 -13.93
C ARG A 200 -11.80 5.60 -12.45
N PHE A 201 -11.95 4.43 -11.81
CA PHE A 201 -11.51 4.22 -10.43
C PHE A 201 -10.00 4.45 -10.29
N ARG A 202 -9.20 3.87 -11.18
CA ARG A 202 -7.74 4.05 -11.19
C ARG A 202 -7.34 5.51 -11.27
N PHE A 203 -7.98 6.28 -12.16
CA PHE A 203 -7.72 7.72 -12.26
C PHE A 203 -8.10 8.47 -10.98
N GLY A 204 -9.26 8.19 -10.39
CA GLY A 204 -9.69 8.81 -9.13
C GLY A 204 -8.73 8.53 -7.98
N SER A 205 -8.29 7.27 -7.83
CA SER A 205 -7.28 6.89 -6.82
C SER A 205 -5.94 7.58 -7.05
N ALA A 206 -5.52 7.74 -8.31
CA ALA A 206 -4.28 8.44 -8.65
C ALA A 206 -4.34 9.92 -8.27
N VAL A 207 -5.47 10.59 -8.52
CA VAL A 207 -5.69 11.98 -8.10
C VAL A 207 -5.64 12.11 -6.58
N ALA A 208 -6.33 11.22 -5.85
CA ALA A 208 -6.30 11.23 -4.40
C ALA A 208 -4.90 10.97 -3.82
N LEU A 209 -4.15 10.02 -4.40
CA LEU A 209 -2.76 9.74 -4.05
C LEU A 209 -1.84 10.94 -4.36
N GLY A 210 -2.11 11.68 -5.44
CA GLY A 210 -1.36 12.87 -5.80
C GLY A 210 -1.52 14.04 -4.82
N LEU A 211 -2.57 14.03 -3.99
CA LEU A 211 -2.79 15.04 -2.95
C LEU A 211 -2.05 14.72 -1.65
N LEU A 212 -1.73 13.44 -1.37
CA LEU A 212 -0.99 13.04 -0.16
C LEU A 212 0.36 13.77 0.02
N PRO A 213 1.24 13.90 -1.00
CA PRO A 213 2.50 14.61 -0.87
C PRO A 213 2.33 16.06 -0.40
N LEU A 214 1.26 16.72 -0.85
CA LEU A 214 1.00 18.12 -0.51
C LEU A 214 0.60 18.25 0.97
N SER A 215 -0.14 17.28 1.49
CA SER A 215 -0.43 17.17 2.92
C SER A 215 0.84 16.96 3.74
N LEU A 216 1.75 16.07 3.29
CA LEU A 216 3.03 15.82 3.98
C LEU A 216 3.93 17.06 3.99
N LEU A 217 3.88 17.88 2.95
CA LEU A 217 4.63 19.14 2.87
C LEU A 217 3.92 20.31 3.59
N GLY A 218 2.84 20.07 4.34
CA GLY A 218 2.10 21.09 5.08
C GLY A 218 1.28 22.05 4.20
N MET A 219 1.08 21.74 2.92
CA MET A 219 0.24 22.52 2.01
C MET A 219 -1.22 22.05 2.13
N ALA A 220 -1.92 22.54 3.15
CA ALA A 220 -3.32 22.23 3.39
C ALA A 220 -4.24 22.88 2.33
N PHE A 221 -5.01 22.06 1.61
CA PHE A 221 -6.16 22.53 0.83
C PHE A 221 -7.31 22.85 1.79
N GLY A 222 -7.70 24.13 1.87
CA GLY A 222 -8.81 24.57 2.74
C GLY A 222 -8.65 25.97 3.35
N GLN A 223 -7.50 26.62 3.19
CA GLN A 223 -7.25 28.02 3.62
C GLN A 223 -7.54 29.04 2.51
N ALA A 224 -8.42 28.71 1.55
CA ALA A 224 -8.95 29.72 0.66
C ALA A 224 -9.89 30.60 1.51
N PRO A 225 -9.66 31.92 1.63
CA PRO A 225 -10.61 32.79 2.30
C PRO A 225 -11.92 32.70 1.50
N LEU A 226 -13.00 32.27 2.18
CA LEU A 226 -14.37 32.35 1.65
C LEU A 226 -14.77 33.82 1.47
#